data_AF-A0A953FLX0-F1
#
_entry.id   AF-A0A953FLX0-F1
#
_cell.length_a   1.000
_cell.length_b   1.000
_cell.length_c   1.000
_cell.angle_alpha   90.00
_cell.angle_beta   90.00
_cell.angle_gamma   90.00
#
_symmetry.space_group_name_H-M   'P 1'
#
loop_
_entity.id
_entity.type
_entity.pdbx_description
1 polymer ?
#
loop_
_entity_poly.entity_id
_entity_poly.type
_entity_poly.pdbx_seq_one_letter_code
_entity_poly.pdbx_strand_id
1 'polypeptide(L)'
;MRKLMTILALGCTSNMWAQGEVIRLEPRILLDGCYVASAGLMHDSLRTKQLIPEEEPFSALGYFHVGGGGGEQILPGVLNVEGPDAIVDWVVVELREAAANGFRVATQSALLQRDGDVVGMDGFSAIVFDVPNDFYFLSIKHRNHLGVMTSSAYYFGPDALPLDFTALATPVWGVLGRRFVDSRALLWCGDANGNGQVKYTGNGNDRDQILSLVGGTSPNVSLTGYYRQDVNMDGRVRYTGTGNDRDRILTTIGGTMPNATRTGQVP
;
A
#
# COMPACT_ATOMS: atom_id res chain seq x y z
N MET A 1 -25.78 67.20 28.92
CA MET A 1 -24.72 66.23 28.52
C MET A 1 -25.13 64.83 28.95
N ARG A 2 -25.49 63.95 28.01
CA ARG A 2 -25.21 62.50 27.98
C ARG A 2 -25.91 61.92 26.76
N LYS A 3 -25.11 61.63 25.72
CA LYS A 3 -25.52 60.98 24.48
C LYS A 3 -25.92 59.54 24.80
N LEU A 4 -27.08 59.10 24.30
CA LEU A 4 -27.40 57.67 24.16
C LEU A 4 -26.39 57.06 23.18
N MET A 5 -25.68 56.03 23.65
CA MET A 5 -24.72 55.27 22.87
C MET A 5 -25.41 53.99 22.43
N THR A 6 -25.88 53.97 21.19
CA THR A 6 -26.40 52.78 20.52
C THR A 6 -25.25 51.80 20.29
N ILE A 7 -25.24 50.69 21.02
CA ILE A 7 -24.34 49.57 20.75
C ILE A 7 -24.93 48.82 19.54
N LEU A 8 -24.40 49.10 18.35
CA LEU A 8 -24.49 48.16 17.23
C LEU A 8 -23.63 46.95 17.59
N ALA A 9 -24.28 45.86 17.99
CA ALA A 9 -23.65 44.55 17.95
C ALA A 9 -23.48 44.17 16.48
N LEU A 10 -22.33 44.51 15.88
CA LEU A 10 -21.84 43.77 14.73
C LEU A 10 -21.55 42.35 15.21
N GLY A 11 -22.52 41.46 14.99
CA GLY A 11 -22.28 40.03 14.98
C GLY A 11 -21.30 39.72 13.84
N CYS A 12 -20.02 39.87 14.12
CA CYS A 12 -18.99 39.19 13.36
C CYS A 12 -19.13 37.71 13.69
N THR A 13 -19.97 37.00 12.93
CA THR A 13 -19.77 35.56 12.74
C THR A 13 -18.46 35.42 11.98
N SER A 14 -17.35 35.56 12.70
CA SER A 14 -16.13 34.90 12.27
C SER A 14 -16.51 33.43 12.19
N ASN A 15 -16.67 32.92 10.97
CA ASN A 15 -16.62 31.50 10.69
C ASN A 15 -15.22 31.03 11.08
N MET A 16 -14.98 30.91 12.38
CA MET A 16 -13.87 30.18 12.94
C MET A 16 -14.23 28.70 12.77
N TRP A 17 -13.66 28.14 11.70
CA TRP A 17 -13.45 26.72 11.47
C TRP A 17 -14.70 25.96 11.00
N ALA A 18 -15.06 26.14 9.73
CA ALA A 18 -15.24 24.92 8.96
C ALA A 18 -13.83 24.32 8.84
N GLN A 19 -13.42 23.51 9.83
CA GLN A 19 -12.48 22.45 9.46
C GLN A 19 -13.21 21.71 8.35
N GLY A 20 -12.62 21.69 7.15
CA GLY A 20 -13.11 20.79 6.11
C GLY A 20 -13.30 19.42 6.75
N GLU A 21 -14.42 18.76 6.47
CA GLU A 21 -14.59 17.38 6.87
C GLU A 21 -13.46 16.60 6.20
N VAL A 22 -12.45 16.23 6.99
CA VAL A 22 -11.32 15.43 6.53
C VAL A 22 -11.40 14.07 7.18
N ILE A 23 -11.02 13.05 6.42
CA ILE A 23 -10.86 11.69 6.92
C ILE A 23 -9.41 11.48 7.32
N ARG A 24 -9.19 10.91 8.51
CA ARG A 24 -7.86 10.45 8.96
C ARG A 24 -7.82 8.93 9.04
N LEU A 25 -6.76 8.33 8.50
CA LEU A 25 -6.56 6.89 8.49
C LEU A 25 -5.17 6.52 9.02
N GLU A 26 -5.13 5.49 9.86
CA GLU A 26 -3.91 4.84 10.34
C GLU A 26 -4.01 3.33 10.07
N PRO A 27 -4.02 2.90 8.80
CA PRO A 27 -4.15 1.49 8.50
C PRO A 27 -2.82 0.77 8.68
N ARG A 28 -2.88 -0.54 8.91
CA ARG A 28 -1.71 -1.41 8.95
C ARG A 28 -1.79 -2.52 7.93
N ILE A 29 -0.70 -2.79 7.22
CA ILE A 29 -0.54 -3.96 6.34
C ILE A 29 0.85 -4.58 6.54
N LEU A 30 1.00 -5.86 6.22
CA LEU A 30 2.30 -6.49 6.08
C LEU A 30 2.42 -7.09 4.69
N LEU A 31 3.61 -7.04 4.11
CA LEU A 31 3.89 -7.61 2.80
C LEU A 31 4.57 -8.96 2.97
N ASP A 32 4.04 -9.97 2.27
CA ASP A 32 4.79 -11.20 2.08
C ASP A 32 6.11 -10.94 1.32
N GLY A 33 6.99 -11.92 1.23
CA GLY A 33 8.30 -11.75 0.58
C GLY A 33 9.32 -11.04 1.46
N CYS A 34 8.98 -9.86 2.01
CA CYS A 34 9.88 -9.12 2.92
C CYS A 34 9.59 -9.30 4.41
N TYR A 35 8.43 -9.85 4.80
CA TYR A 35 8.17 -10.18 6.19
C TYR A 35 9.09 -11.26 6.75
N VAL A 36 9.64 -11.00 7.93
CA VAL A 36 10.51 -11.90 8.69
C VAL A 36 9.80 -12.29 9.98
N ALA A 37 9.16 -13.47 9.97
CA ALA A 37 8.30 -13.94 11.07
C ALA A 37 9.00 -13.96 12.44
N SER A 38 10.28 -14.35 12.49
CA SER A 38 11.05 -14.37 13.74
C SER A 38 11.29 -12.99 14.35
N ALA A 39 11.26 -11.94 13.53
CA ALA A 39 11.40 -10.55 13.98
C ALA A 39 10.04 -9.86 14.18
N GLY A 40 8.96 -10.41 13.60
CA GLY A 40 7.67 -9.73 13.54
C GLY A 40 7.67 -8.47 12.67
N LEU A 41 8.70 -8.27 11.85
CA LEU A 41 8.95 -7.07 11.03
C LEU A 41 9.24 -7.45 9.57
N MET A 42 9.01 -6.52 8.65
CA MET A 42 9.54 -6.57 7.30
C MET A 42 11.02 -6.17 7.28
N HIS A 43 11.80 -6.66 6.32
CA HIS A 43 13.13 -6.11 6.06
C HIS A 43 13.03 -4.86 5.17
N ASP A 44 13.97 -3.93 5.32
CA ASP A 44 14.05 -2.63 4.65
C ASP A 44 15.19 -2.59 3.63
N SER A 45 15.38 -3.67 2.88
CA SER A 45 16.48 -3.79 1.91
C SER A 45 16.47 -2.68 0.85
N LEU A 46 15.29 -2.20 0.43
CA LEU A 46 15.19 -1.09 -0.52
C LEU A 46 15.71 0.22 0.07
N ARG A 47 15.35 0.54 1.32
CA ARG A 47 15.83 1.74 2.03
C ARG A 47 17.33 1.69 2.26
N THR A 48 17.84 0.57 2.79
CA THR A 48 19.28 0.40 3.07
C THR A 48 20.14 0.48 1.80
N LYS A 49 19.58 0.12 0.64
CA LYS A 49 20.22 0.24 -0.68
C LYS A 49 19.93 1.56 -1.40
N GLN A 50 19.20 2.48 -0.77
CA GLN A 50 18.82 3.77 -1.35
C GLN A 50 18.05 3.62 -2.67
N LEU A 51 17.16 2.63 -2.74
CA LEU A 51 16.39 2.30 -3.94
C LEU A 51 14.95 2.82 -3.89
N ILE A 52 14.46 3.28 -2.73
CA ILE A 52 13.09 3.84 -2.63
C ILE A 52 13.07 5.20 -3.35
N PRO A 53 12.21 5.38 -4.36
CA PRO A 53 12.05 6.67 -5.02
C PRO A 53 11.56 7.75 -4.05
N GLU A 54 12.08 8.97 -4.18
CA GLU A 54 11.61 10.12 -3.37
C GLU A 54 10.22 10.60 -3.79
N GLU A 55 9.85 10.41 -5.07
CA GLU A 55 8.50 10.62 -5.60
C GLU A 55 7.74 9.29 -5.64
N GLU A 56 6.44 9.32 -5.39
CA GLU A 56 5.59 8.14 -5.49
C GLU A 56 5.71 7.47 -6.89
N PRO A 57 5.87 6.14 -6.95
CA PRO A 57 6.15 5.45 -8.20
C PRO A 57 4.90 5.14 -9.02
N PHE A 58 3.70 5.27 -8.46
CA PHE A 58 2.47 4.75 -9.04
C PHE A 58 2.04 5.53 -10.29
N SER A 59 2.19 6.86 -10.31
CA SER A 59 1.94 7.66 -11.53
C SER A 59 2.84 7.22 -12.69
N ALA A 60 4.14 7.03 -12.44
CA ALA A 60 5.09 6.55 -13.45
C ALA A 60 4.80 5.09 -13.89
N LEU A 61 4.23 4.29 -13.00
CA LEU A 61 3.77 2.93 -13.26
C LEU A 61 2.40 2.86 -13.96
N GLY A 62 1.80 4.01 -14.31
CA GLY A 62 0.54 4.10 -15.05
C GLY A 62 -0.72 3.95 -14.18
N TYR A 63 -0.60 4.04 -12.86
CA TYR A 63 -1.76 4.08 -11.97
C TYR A 63 -2.47 5.43 -12.09
N PHE A 64 -3.80 5.40 -12.20
CA PHE A 64 -4.62 6.60 -12.30
C PHE A 64 -5.26 6.94 -10.95
N HIS A 65 -4.74 8.00 -10.35
CA HIS A 65 -5.26 8.61 -9.12
C HIS A 65 -6.62 9.28 -9.36
N VAL A 66 -7.47 9.29 -8.34
CA VAL A 66 -8.83 9.87 -8.35
C VAL A 66 -9.01 10.66 -7.06
N GLY A 67 -9.64 11.83 -7.11
CA GLY A 67 -10.03 12.59 -5.91
C GLY A 67 -8.89 12.99 -4.97
N GLY A 68 -7.65 13.00 -5.47
CA GLY A 68 -6.45 13.25 -4.69
C GLY A 68 -5.31 12.33 -5.09
N GLY A 69 -4.12 12.65 -4.57
CA GLY A 69 -2.87 11.93 -4.77
C GLY A 69 -2.26 12.03 -6.16
N GLY A 70 -1.12 11.37 -6.32
CA GLY A 70 -0.22 11.51 -7.46
C GLY A 70 0.81 12.62 -7.22
N GLY A 71 2.09 12.28 -7.38
CA GLY A 71 3.21 13.21 -7.19
C GLY A 71 3.61 13.47 -5.73
N GLU A 72 3.13 12.67 -4.77
CA GLU A 72 3.58 12.74 -3.37
C GLU A 72 5.10 12.55 -3.27
N GLN A 73 5.74 13.32 -2.39
CA GLN A 73 7.19 13.35 -2.18
C GLN A 73 7.52 13.01 -0.73
N ILE A 74 8.47 12.10 -0.52
CA ILE A 74 9.01 11.81 0.80
C ILE A 74 9.69 13.08 1.35
N LEU A 75 9.41 13.42 2.61
CA LEU A 75 10.08 14.55 3.24
C LEU A 75 11.55 14.25 3.56
N PRO A 76 12.43 15.28 3.56
CA PRO A 76 13.84 15.09 3.87
C PRO A 76 14.08 14.39 5.20
N GLY A 77 14.94 13.37 5.19
CA GLY A 77 15.37 12.65 6.39
C GLY A 77 14.51 11.44 6.76
N VAL A 78 13.33 11.25 6.16
CA VAL A 78 12.46 10.10 6.46
C VAL A 78 13.14 8.76 6.16
N LEU A 79 13.91 8.66 5.06
CA LEU A 79 14.65 7.43 4.72
C LEU A 79 15.87 7.15 5.62
N ASN A 80 16.25 8.09 6.50
CA ASN A 80 17.30 7.89 7.50
C ASN A 80 16.78 7.20 8.78
N VAL A 81 15.46 7.10 8.95
CA VAL A 81 14.85 6.40 10.09
C VAL A 81 15.13 4.90 9.98
N GLU A 82 15.50 4.28 11.11
CA GLU A 82 15.79 2.85 11.26
C GLU A 82 14.87 2.20 12.28
N GLY A 83 14.97 0.88 12.46
CA GLY A 83 14.14 0.14 13.41
C GLY A 83 12.72 -0.12 12.88
N PRO A 84 11.73 -0.36 13.76
CA PRO A 84 10.35 -0.66 13.36
C PRO A 84 9.72 0.39 12.41
N ASP A 85 10.09 1.65 12.58
CA ASP A 85 9.51 2.79 11.84
C ASP A 85 10.23 3.08 10.51
N ALA A 86 11.24 2.29 10.15
CA ALA A 86 11.95 2.47 8.89
C ALA A 86 11.02 2.21 7.70
N ILE A 87 11.13 3.03 6.65
CA ILE A 87 10.32 2.85 5.44
C ILE A 87 10.76 1.61 4.67
N VAL A 88 9.79 0.77 4.31
CA VAL A 88 9.96 -0.42 3.46
C VAL A 88 9.69 -0.07 2.00
N ASP A 89 8.56 0.59 1.73
CA ASP A 89 8.14 0.99 0.38
C ASP A 89 6.95 1.96 0.38
N TRP A 90 6.49 2.33 -0.81
CA TRP A 90 5.24 3.00 -1.12
C TRP A 90 4.03 2.07 -1.24
N VAL A 91 2.85 2.58 -0.87
CA VAL A 91 1.54 1.96 -1.12
C VAL A 91 0.57 3.00 -1.67
N VAL A 92 -0.51 2.56 -2.32
CA VAL A 92 -1.67 3.41 -2.62
C VAL A 92 -2.81 3.04 -1.69
N VAL A 93 -3.36 4.04 -1.03
CA VAL A 93 -4.57 3.94 -0.23
C VAL A 93 -5.74 4.49 -1.04
N GLU A 94 -6.83 3.73 -1.12
CA GLU A 94 -8.03 4.05 -1.87
C GLU A 94 -9.23 4.08 -0.93
N LEU A 95 -9.96 5.20 -0.92
CA LEU A 95 -11.33 5.25 -0.43
C LEU A 95 -12.29 4.94 -1.56
N ARG A 96 -13.24 4.05 -1.30
CA ARG A 96 -14.23 3.59 -2.27
C ARG A 96 -15.64 3.75 -1.72
N GLU A 97 -16.57 4.25 -2.54
CA GLU A 97 -17.95 4.49 -2.12
C GLU A 97 -18.62 3.21 -1.59
N ALA A 98 -19.49 3.35 -0.57
CA ALA A 98 -20.27 2.23 -0.04
C ALA A 98 -21.39 1.73 -0.99
N ALA A 99 -21.71 2.50 -2.03
CA ALA A 99 -22.74 2.18 -3.00
C ALA A 99 -22.35 0.98 -3.90
N ALA A 100 -23.32 0.46 -4.66
CA ALA A 100 -23.27 -0.84 -5.34
C ALA A 100 -22.11 -1.06 -6.33
N ASN A 101 -21.32 -0.03 -6.67
CA ASN A 101 -20.22 -0.14 -7.62
C ASN A 101 -18.82 -0.02 -6.99
N GLY A 102 -18.70 0.39 -5.72
CA GLY A 102 -17.40 0.47 -5.03
C GLY A 102 -16.34 1.28 -5.78
N PHE A 103 -16.76 2.30 -6.54
CA PHE A 103 -15.85 3.16 -7.29
C PHE A 103 -14.92 3.91 -6.33
N ARG A 104 -13.68 4.12 -6.79
CA ARG A 104 -12.71 4.94 -6.05
C ARG A 104 -13.22 6.38 -6.03
N VAL A 105 -13.32 6.95 -4.83
CA VAL A 105 -13.69 8.36 -4.64
C VAL A 105 -12.46 9.22 -4.41
N ALA A 106 -11.45 8.69 -3.72
CA ALA A 106 -10.20 9.35 -3.45
C ALA A 106 -9.06 8.33 -3.34
N THR A 107 -7.86 8.76 -3.70
CA THR A 107 -6.63 7.97 -3.64
C THR A 107 -5.50 8.81 -3.08
N GLN A 108 -4.55 8.18 -2.39
CA GLN A 108 -3.34 8.85 -1.93
C GLN A 108 -2.21 7.82 -1.85
N SER A 109 -1.03 8.18 -2.33
CA SER A 109 0.18 7.40 -2.09
C SER A 109 0.70 7.65 -0.67
N ALA A 110 1.13 6.59 0.01
CA ALA A 110 1.57 6.61 1.40
C ALA A 110 2.82 5.75 1.58
N LEU A 111 3.49 5.91 2.72
CA LEU A 111 4.70 5.15 3.06
C LEU A 111 4.35 3.99 3.99
N LEU A 112 4.98 2.85 3.78
CA LEU A 112 4.84 1.65 4.61
C LEU A 112 6.07 1.47 5.48
N GLN A 113 5.87 1.33 6.79
CA GLN A 113 6.92 1.07 7.78
C GLN A 113 7.14 -0.42 8.00
N ARG A 114 8.29 -0.80 8.57
CA ARG A 114 8.67 -2.22 8.77
C ARG A 114 7.74 -2.99 9.68
N ASP A 115 7.10 -2.34 10.63
CA ASP A 115 6.13 -2.95 11.54
C ASP A 115 4.69 -2.98 10.97
N GLY A 116 4.51 -2.42 9.77
CA GLY A 116 3.28 -2.46 9.00
C GLY A 116 2.43 -1.20 9.04
N ASP A 117 2.84 -0.18 9.79
CA ASP A 117 2.13 1.10 9.81
C ASP A 117 2.20 1.79 8.44
N VAL A 118 1.06 2.33 7.99
CA VAL A 118 0.98 3.13 6.77
C VAL A 118 0.81 4.59 7.14
N VAL A 119 1.79 5.40 6.76
CA VAL A 119 1.98 6.77 7.23
C VAL A 119 2.11 7.76 6.09
N GLY A 120 1.92 9.04 6.41
CA GLY A 120 2.12 10.16 5.51
C GLY A 120 3.58 10.40 5.15
N MET A 121 3.81 11.43 4.35
CA MET A 121 5.12 11.73 3.75
C MET A 121 6.19 12.18 4.74
N ASP A 122 5.79 12.52 5.97
CA ASP A 122 6.68 12.82 7.09
C ASP A 122 7.15 11.56 7.85
N GLY A 123 6.65 10.39 7.47
CA GLY A 123 7.00 9.11 8.07
C GLY A 123 6.32 8.82 9.40
N PHE A 124 5.31 9.60 9.82
CA PHE A 124 4.59 9.31 11.08
C PHE A 124 3.13 9.78 11.11
N SER A 125 2.74 10.81 10.35
CA SER A 125 1.36 11.31 10.39
C SER A 125 0.38 10.32 9.79
N ALA A 126 -0.86 10.35 10.27
CA ALA A 126 -1.97 9.67 9.62
C ALA A 126 -2.16 10.14 8.18
N ILE A 127 -2.73 9.28 7.34
CA ILE A 127 -3.13 9.61 5.97
C ILE A 127 -4.38 10.47 6.06
N VAL A 128 -4.42 11.57 5.30
CA VAL A 128 -5.53 12.53 5.33
C VAL A 128 -6.18 12.62 3.96
N PHE A 129 -7.48 12.41 3.90
CA PHE A 129 -8.29 12.63 2.70
C PHE A 129 -9.20 13.85 2.86
N ASP A 130 -9.21 14.72 1.87
CA ASP A 130 -10.13 15.87 1.78
C ASP A 130 -11.44 15.45 1.08
N VAL A 131 -12.19 14.56 1.75
CA VAL A 131 -13.50 14.07 1.30
C VAL A 131 -14.47 14.05 2.48
N PRO A 132 -15.79 14.12 2.23
CA PRO A 132 -16.79 14.13 3.30
C PRO A 132 -16.68 12.93 4.23
N ASN A 133 -17.07 13.11 5.49
CA ASN A 133 -17.13 12.02 6.46
C ASN A 133 -18.30 11.10 6.11
N ASP A 134 -18.03 9.85 5.74
CA ASP A 134 -19.07 8.89 5.33
C ASP A 134 -18.57 7.45 5.47
N PHE A 135 -19.42 6.50 5.12
CA PHE A 135 -19.08 5.10 4.98
C PHE A 135 -18.31 4.84 3.68
N TYR A 136 -17.09 4.32 3.79
CA TYR A 136 -16.27 3.90 2.66
C TYR A 136 -15.71 2.51 2.85
N PHE A 137 -15.46 1.80 1.75
CA PHE A 137 -14.50 0.71 1.76
C PHE A 137 -13.10 1.29 1.73
N LEU A 138 -12.20 0.73 2.53
CA LEU A 138 -10.77 1.06 2.47
C LEU A 138 -10.04 -0.04 1.71
N SER A 139 -9.28 0.34 0.69
CA SER A 139 -8.42 -0.56 -0.08
C SER A 139 -6.98 -0.07 -0.05
N ILE A 140 -6.04 -1.01 0.03
CA ILE A 140 -4.60 -0.72 0.00
C ILE A 140 -3.96 -1.60 -1.06
N LYS A 141 -3.19 -0.96 -1.95
CA LYS A 141 -2.47 -1.58 -3.06
C LYS A 141 -0.98 -1.32 -2.94
N HIS A 142 -0.19 -2.26 -3.43
CA HIS A 142 1.25 -2.16 -3.47
C HIS A 142 1.73 -2.59 -4.86
N ARG A 143 2.92 -2.12 -5.28
CA ARG A 143 3.37 -2.22 -6.68
C ARG A 143 3.43 -3.65 -7.24
N ASN A 144 3.70 -4.63 -6.40
CA ASN A 144 3.91 -6.03 -6.80
C ASN A 144 3.27 -7.07 -5.85
N HIS A 145 2.30 -6.62 -5.06
CA HIS A 145 1.52 -7.49 -4.17
C HIS A 145 0.03 -7.35 -4.47
N LEU A 146 -0.71 -8.42 -4.23
CA LEU A 146 -2.17 -8.38 -4.35
C LEU A 146 -2.75 -7.55 -3.19
N GLY A 147 -3.45 -6.48 -3.55
CA GLY A 147 -4.06 -5.56 -2.58
C GLY A 147 -5.12 -6.20 -1.69
N VAL A 148 -5.53 -5.46 -0.68
CA VAL A 148 -6.59 -5.83 0.27
C VAL A 148 -7.65 -4.74 0.34
N MET A 149 -8.89 -5.14 0.60
CA MET A 149 -10.00 -4.22 0.85
C MET A 149 -10.84 -4.72 2.03
N THR A 150 -11.46 -3.81 2.78
CA THR A 150 -12.44 -4.18 3.81
C THR A 150 -13.61 -4.97 3.21
N SER A 151 -14.20 -5.90 3.97
CA SER A 151 -15.38 -6.65 3.49
C SER A 151 -16.67 -5.83 3.51
N SER A 152 -16.70 -4.76 4.30
CA SER A 152 -17.81 -3.81 4.45
C SER A 152 -17.28 -2.39 4.48
N ALA A 153 -18.15 -1.42 4.23
CA ALA A 153 -17.82 -0.03 4.45
C ALA A 153 -17.75 0.29 5.95
N TYR A 154 -16.81 1.14 6.34
CA TYR A 154 -16.67 1.70 7.68
C TYR A 154 -16.89 3.19 7.62
N TYR A 155 -17.49 3.76 8.68
CA TYR A 155 -17.58 5.20 8.81
C TYR A 155 -16.18 5.77 9.09
N PHE A 156 -15.76 6.71 8.26
CA PHE A 156 -14.50 7.42 8.41
C PHE A 156 -14.77 8.91 8.59
N GLY A 157 -14.01 9.53 9.48
CA GLY A 157 -14.14 10.95 9.80
C GLY A 157 -12.86 11.55 10.35
N PRO A 158 -12.95 12.63 11.15
CA PRO A 158 -11.78 13.39 11.58
C PRO A 158 -10.93 12.66 12.62
N ASP A 159 -11.50 11.70 13.34
CA ASP A 159 -10.78 10.85 14.27
C ASP A 159 -10.18 9.66 13.50
N ALA A 160 -8.89 9.39 13.73
CA ALA A 160 -8.22 8.27 13.10
C ALA A 160 -8.86 6.95 13.53
N LEU A 161 -9.35 6.17 12.56
CA LEU A 161 -9.80 4.81 12.79
C LEU A 161 -8.62 3.84 12.54
N PRO A 162 -8.08 3.18 13.57
CA PRO A 162 -7.04 2.18 13.36
C PRO A 162 -7.66 0.96 12.66
N LEU A 163 -7.26 0.73 11.41
CA LEU A 163 -7.69 -0.44 10.64
C LEU A 163 -6.50 -1.35 10.38
N ASP A 164 -6.45 -2.47 11.10
CA ASP A 164 -5.33 -3.39 11.02
C ASP A 164 -5.62 -4.58 10.09
N PHE A 165 -5.14 -4.54 8.84
CA PHE A 165 -5.21 -5.67 7.92
C PHE A 165 -4.20 -6.79 8.24
N THR A 166 -3.32 -6.61 9.22
CA THR A 166 -2.42 -7.65 9.71
C THR A 166 -3.09 -8.61 10.69
N ALA A 167 -4.20 -8.20 11.30
CA ALA A 167 -4.98 -9.05 12.19
C ALA A 167 -5.81 -10.08 11.38
N LEU A 168 -5.71 -11.35 11.77
CA LEU A 168 -6.45 -12.45 11.12
C LEU A 168 -7.96 -12.24 11.16
N ALA A 169 -8.46 -11.61 12.22
CA ALA A 169 -9.88 -11.38 12.46
C ALA A 169 -10.47 -10.23 11.65
N THR A 170 -9.64 -9.33 11.10
CA THR A 170 -10.11 -8.19 10.30
C THR A 170 -10.85 -8.70 9.06
N PRO A 171 -12.15 -8.38 8.89
CA PRO A 171 -12.92 -8.83 7.74
C PRO A 171 -12.44 -8.15 6.45
N VAL A 172 -12.08 -8.96 5.45
CA VAL A 172 -11.61 -8.47 4.14
C VAL A 172 -12.47 -9.01 3.02
N TRP A 173 -12.57 -8.24 1.94
CA TRP A 173 -13.31 -8.63 0.75
C TRP A 173 -12.72 -9.90 0.12
N GLY A 174 -13.61 -10.72 -0.45
CA GLY A 174 -13.24 -11.91 -1.19
C GLY A 174 -12.78 -13.10 -0.32
N VAL A 175 -12.16 -14.09 -0.97
CA VAL A 175 -11.72 -15.34 -0.33
C VAL A 175 -10.22 -15.47 -0.46
N LEU A 176 -9.54 -15.79 0.65
CA LEU A 176 -8.08 -15.91 0.72
C LEU A 176 -7.35 -14.64 0.20
N GLY A 177 -7.92 -13.45 0.42
CA GLY A 177 -7.34 -12.17 0.00
C GLY A 177 -6.02 -11.80 0.69
N ARG A 178 -5.63 -12.55 1.72
CA ARG A 178 -4.36 -12.38 2.45
C ARG A 178 -3.71 -13.75 2.70
N ARG A 179 -2.39 -13.75 2.84
CA ARG A 179 -1.60 -14.91 3.28
C ARG A 179 -1.53 -14.91 4.79
N PHE A 180 -1.78 -16.05 5.44
CA PHE A 180 -1.58 -16.17 6.89
C PHE A 180 -0.21 -16.79 7.17
N VAL A 181 0.56 -16.15 8.04
CA VAL A 181 1.83 -16.65 8.57
C VAL A 181 1.79 -16.42 10.07
N ASP A 182 1.81 -17.51 10.82
CA ASP A 182 1.62 -17.52 12.27
C ASP A 182 0.35 -16.74 12.70
N SER A 183 0.50 -15.67 13.48
CA SER A 183 -0.60 -14.83 13.99
C SER A 183 -0.89 -13.60 13.12
N ARG A 184 -0.26 -13.48 11.94
CA ARG A 184 -0.37 -12.31 11.07
C ARG A 184 -0.93 -12.66 9.69
N ALA A 185 -1.66 -11.70 9.12
CA ALA A 185 -2.11 -11.69 7.74
C ALA A 185 -1.25 -10.73 6.91
N LEU A 186 -0.89 -11.15 5.70
CA LEU A 186 -0.01 -10.41 4.79
C LEU A 186 -0.63 -10.29 3.40
N LEU A 187 -0.25 -9.27 2.65
CA LEU A 187 -0.55 -9.20 1.23
C LEU A 187 0.26 -10.24 0.48
N TRP A 188 -0.35 -10.90 -0.50
CA TRP A 188 0.35 -11.90 -1.31
C TRP A 188 1.37 -11.23 -2.25
N CYS A 189 2.63 -11.64 -2.18
CA CYS A 189 3.65 -11.20 -3.13
C CYS A 189 3.49 -11.91 -4.48
N GLY A 190 4.00 -11.31 -5.57
CA GLY A 190 4.21 -12.03 -6.83
C GLY A 190 3.58 -11.41 -8.08
N ASP A 191 2.87 -10.28 -7.96
CA ASP A 191 2.25 -9.60 -9.11
C ASP A 191 3.30 -8.75 -9.84
N ALA A 192 4.14 -9.43 -10.63
CA ALA A 192 5.33 -8.85 -11.25
C ALA A 192 5.00 -7.98 -12.47
N ASN A 193 3.78 -8.07 -13.02
CA ASN A 193 3.28 -7.22 -14.11
C ASN A 193 2.20 -6.22 -13.69
N GLY A 194 1.65 -6.31 -12.48
CA GLY A 194 0.65 -5.38 -11.98
C GLY A 194 -0.78 -5.63 -12.46
N ASN A 195 -1.10 -6.84 -12.94
CA ASN A 195 -2.42 -7.15 -13.48
C ASN A 195 -3.40 -7.67 -12.43
N GLY A 196 -3.00 -7.71 -11.15
CA GLY A 196 -3.83 -8.22 -10.04
C GLY A 196 -3.94 -9.74 -10.02
N GLN A 197 -3.09 -10.46 -10.75
CA GLN A 197 -3.04 -11.92 -10.78
C GLN A 197 -1.59 -12.40 -10.65
N VAL A 198 -1.38 -13.38 -9.79
CA VAL A 198 -0.10 -14.09 -9.69
C VAL A 198 -0.23 -15.43 -10.42
N LYS A 199 0.62 -15.63 -11.43
CA LYS A 199 0.68 -16.81 -12.29
C LYS A 199 2.12 -17.25 -12.50
N TYR A 200 2.34 -18.57 -12.46
CA TYR A 200 3.65 -19.15 -12.77
C TYR A 200 3.79 -19.68 -14.20
N THR A 201 2.67 -20.03 -14.84
CA THR A 201 2.62 -20.49 -16.25
C THR A 201 1.44 -19.85 -16.98
N GLY A 202 1.35 -20.08 -18.30
CA GLY A 202 0.30 -19.51 -19.15
C GLY A 202 0.63 -18.12 -19.67
N ASN A 203 -0.26 -17.56 -20.50
CA ASN A 203 -0.04 -16.24 -21.07
C ASN A 203 -0.07 -15.14 -19.99
N GLY A 204 0.87 -14.19 -20.07
CA GLY A 204 0.98 -13.10 -19.12
C GLY A 204 1.38 -13.53 -17.70
N ASN A 205 2.14 -14.62 -17.55
CA ASN A 205 2.61 -15.07 -16.24
C ASN A 205 3.75 -14.18 -15.69
N ASP A 206 3.83 -14.10 -14.36
CA ASP A 206 4.75 -13.24 -13.62
C ASP A 206 6.19 -13.75 -13.66
N ARG A 207 6.35 -15.08 -13.71
CA ARG A 207 7.67 -15.72 -13.84
C ARG A 207 8.40 -15.21 -15.08
N ASP A 208 7.73 -15.15 -16.22
CA ASP A 208 8.34 -14.75 -17.48
C ASP A 208 8.69 -13.25 -17.48
N GLN A 209 8.02 -12.43 -16.66
CA GLN A 209 8.41 -11.03 -16.46
C GLN A 209 9.78 -10.93 -15.78
N ILE A 210 10.03 -11.75 -14.76
CA ILE A 210 11.35 -11.84 -14.11
C ILE A 210 12.38 -12.32 -15.13
N LEU A 211 12.08 -13.39 -15.87
CA LEU A 211 13.00 -13.96 -16.87
C LEU A 211 13.38 -12.92 -17.93
N SER A 212 12.39 -12.22 -18.47
CA SER A 212 12.59 -11.18 -19.48
C SER A 212 13.46 -10.05 -18.93
N LEU A 213 13.21 -9.61 -17.69
CA LEU A 213 13.99 -8.54 -17.07
C LEU A 213 15.46 -8.92 -16.88
N VAL A 214 15.76 -10.13 -16.40
CA VAL A 214 17.14 -10.58 -16.14
C VAL A 214 17.91 -11.06 -17.39
N GLY A 215 17.43 -10.73 -18.59
CA GLY A 215 18.14 -11.02 -19.84
C GLY A 215 17.68 -12.29 -20.57
N GLY A 216 16.52 -12.84 -20.23
CA GLY A 216 15.84 -13.88 -21.00
C GLY A 216 16.57 -15.23 -20.99
N THR A 217 17.41 -15.47 -22.01
CA THR A 217 18.08 -16.77 -22.21
C THR A 217 19.24 -17.03 -21.26
N SER A 218 19.71 -16.00 -20.53
CA SER A 218 20.80 -16.10 -19.54
C SER A 218 20.31 -15.80 -18.12
N PRO A 219 19.62 -16.73 -17.45
CA PRO A 219 18.88 -16.47 -16.21
C PRO A 219 19.75 -16.39 -14.93
N ASN A 220 21.06 -16.18 -15.10
CA ASN A 220 22.04 -16.10 -14.01
C ASN A 220 22.39 -14.64 -13.65
N VAL A 221 21.85 -13.67 -14.38
CA VAL A 221 22.03 -12.25 -14.07
C VAL A 221 21.20 -11.89 -12.85
N SER A 222 21.77 -11.04 -11.99
CA SER A 222 21.08 -10.38 -10.89
C SER A 222 21.08 -8.87 -11.14
N LEU A 223 19.91 -8.26 -11.11
CA LEU A 223 19.74 -6.82 -11.32
C LEU A 223 19.42 -6.15 -10.00
N THR A 224 20.19 -5.12 -9.63
CA THR A 224 19.91 -4.30 -8.44
C THR A 224 19.13 -3.07 -8.86
N GLY A 225 18.02 -2.78 -8.17
CA GLY A 225 17.20 -1.61 -8.47
C GLY A 225 15.78 -1.70 -7.93
N TYR A 226 15.02 -0.62 -8.11
CA TYR A 226 13.60 -0.56 -7.78
C TYR A 226 12.76 -1.14 -8.91
N TYR A 227 12.51 -2.44 -8.87
CA TYR A 227 11.77 -3.15 -9.90
C TYR A 227 10.46 -3.72 -9.35
N ARG A 228 9.44 -3.80 -10.20
CA ARG A 228 8.19 -4.48 -9.87
C ARG A 228 8.42 -5.99 -9.68
N GLN A 229 9.36 -6.56 -10.44
CA GLN A 229 9.73 -7.97 -10.44
C GLN A 229 10.49 -8.42 -9.18
N ASP A 230 10.94 -7.48 -8.33
CA ASP A 230 11.56 -7.77 -7.03
C ASP A 230 10.46 -8.07 -5.99
N VAL A 231 9.91 -9.27 -6.05
CA VAL A 231 8.72 -9.66 -5.28
C VAL A 231 9.07 -10.05 -3.84
N ASN A 232 10.35 -10.26 -3.54
CA ASN A 232 10.83 -10.44 -2.17
C ASN A 232 11.35 -9.13 -1.52
N MET A 233 11.39 -8.05 -2.31
CA MET A 233 11.77 -6.68 -1.95
C MET A 233 13.23 -6.55 -1.47
N ASP A 234 14.10 -7.50 -1.81
CA ASP A 234 15.49 -7.49 -1.38
C ASP A 234 16.34 -6.49 -2.18
N GLY A 235 15.77 -5.76 -3.14
CA GLY A 235 16.43 -4.82 -4.03
C GLY A 235 17.22 -5.50 -5.16
N ARG A 236 17.02 -6.81 -5.38
CA ARG A 236 17.72 -7.58 -6.41
C ARG A 236 16.82 -8.62 -7.09
N VAL A 237 16.47 -8.36 -8.35
CA VAL A 237 15.74 -9.32 -9.16
C VAL A 237 16.63 -10.48 -9.60
N ARG A 238 16.19 -11.71 -9.35
CA ARG A 238 16.87 -12.96 -9.77
C ARG A 238 15.88 -14.01 -10.26
N TYR A 239 16.26 -14.76 -11.30
CA TYR A 239 15.49 -15.91 -11.77
C TYR A 239 15.98 -17.26 -11.24
N THR A 240 17.28 -17.37 -10.91
CA THR A 240 17.90 -18.58 -10.37
C THR A 240 18.73 -18.27 -9.11
N GLY A 241 19.21 -19.31 -8.44
CA GLY A 241 19.98 -19.19 -7.21
C GLY A 241 19.12 -19.07 -5.96
N THR A 242 19.77 -18.99 -4.80
CA THR A 242 19.06 -18.89 -3.51
C THR A 242 18.36 -17.54 -3.41
N GLY A 243 17.11 -17.54 -2.95
CA GLY A 243 16.33 -16.31 -2.76
C GLY A 243 15.84 -15.66 -4.04
N ASN A 244 15.74 -16.41 -5.15
CA ASN A 244 15.21 -15.87 -6.40
C ASN A 244 13.70 -15.53 -6.32
N ASP A 245 13.27 -14.58 -7.14
CA ASP A 245 11.89 -14.07 -7.19
C ASP A 245 10.91 -15.07 -7.81
N ARG A 246 11.40 -15.88 -8.76
CA ARG A 246 10.61 -16.91 -9.43
C ARG A 246 10.00 -17.89 -8.42
N ASP A 247 10.80 -18.39 -7.49
CA ASP A 247 10.37 -19.41 -6.53
C ASP A 247 9.33 -18.83 -5.54
N ARG A 248 9.35 -17.51 -5.31
CA ARG A 248 8.32 -16.82 -4.54
C ARG A 248 6.97 -16.84 -5.27
N ILE A 249 6.94 -16.57 -6.57
CA ILE A 249 5.71 -16.68 -7.38
C ILE A 249 5.15 -18.10 -7.30
N LEU A 250 6.00 -19.13 -7.44
CA LEU A 250 5.58 -20.53 -7.35
C LEU A 250 4.94 -20.82 -5.97
N THR A 251 5.59 -20.35 -4.90
CA THR A 251 5.10 -20.52 -3.53
C THR A 251 3.74 -19.81 -3.34
N THR A 252 3.60 -18.58 -3.85
CA THR A 252 2.35 -17.81 -3.77
C THR A 252 1.16 -18.57 -4.36
N ILE A 253 1.34 -19.23 -5.50
CA ILE A 253 0.24 -19.95 -6.17
C ILE A 253 -0.02 -21.36 -5.60
N GLY A 254 0.76 -21.82 -4.62
CA GLY A 254 0.55 -23.12 -3.96
C GLY A 254 1.71 -24.11 -4.06
N GLY A 255 2.87 -23.70 -4.61
CA GLY A 255 4.16 -24.38 -4.48
C GLY A 255 4.37 -25.64 -5.34
N THR A 256 3.36 -26.48 -5.52
CA THR A 256 3.50 -27.78 -6.21
C THR A 256 2.77 -27.85 -7.55
N MET A 257 1.77 -27.00 -7.77
CA MET A 257 0.96 -26.96 -8.99
C MET A 257 1.21 -25.65 -9.75
N PRO A 258 2.01 -25.67 -10.83
CA PRO A 258 2.43 -24.44 -11.53
C PRO A 258 1.32 -23.80 -12.39
N ASN A 259 0.14 -24.41 -12.45
CA ASN A 259 -1.02 -23.97 -13.23
C ASN A 259 -2.06 -23.21 -12.38
N ALA A 260 -1.88 -23.12 -11.06
CA ALA A 260 -2.74 -22.33 -10.22
C ALA A 260 -2.56 -20.82 -10.51
N THR A 261 -3.65 -20.08 -10.36
CA THR A 261 -3.65 -18.61 -10.42
C THR A 261 -4.16 -18.10 -9.08
N ARG A 262 -3.49 -17.10 -8.53
CA ARG A 262 -4.01 -16.32 -7.41
C ARG A 262 -4.48 -14.97 -7.90
N THR A 263 -5.73 -14.62 -7.64
CA THR A 263 -6.31 -13.34 -8.04
C THR A 263 -6.47 -12.43 -6.84
N GLY A 264 -6.10 -11.17 -6.98
CA GLY A 264 -6.32 -10.15 -5.95
C GLY A 264 -7.79 -10.00 -5.62
N GLN A 265 -8.09 -9.66 -4.38
CA GLN A 265 -9.47 -9.55 -3.87
C GLN A 265 -9.85 -8.07 -3.68
N VAL A 266 -9.54 -7.25 -4.69
CA VAL A 266 -9.90 -5.84 -4.77
C VAL A 266 -10.50 -5.60 -6.17
N PRO A 267 -11.67 -4.96 -6.30
CA PRO A 267 -12.28 -4.63 -7.58
C PRO A 267 -11.46 -3.65 -8.43
#